data_AF-A0A8T0D1S4-F1
#
_entry.id   AF-A0A8T0D1S4-F1
#
_cell.length_a   1.000
_cell.length_b   1.000
_cell.length_c   1.000
_cell.angle_alpha   90.00
_cell.angle_beta   90.00
_cell.angle_gamma   90.00
#
_symmetry.space_group_name_H-M   'P 1'
#
loop_
_entity.id
_entity.type
_entity.pdbx_description
1 polymer ?
#
loop_
_entity_poly.entity_id
_entity_poly.type
_entity_poly.pdbx_seq_one_letter_code
_entity_poly.pdbx_strand_id
1 'polypeptide(L)'
;MESSIQQAGITAFMEMGLDPGIDHLLTKECIDEVTQKGGRVVSYRSFTGGLPAPENSNNPLRYKFSWSPEAAMSTVMNGAKYLENGEIKEIPADGSLMKMASAMDVFPGFNLEGYPNRDSTRYIDLYGLQGCHTVIRGTLRYGGYTNAVSVLLQLGLLHSKPEQILQPGSPHITWRQLICQKLSLDEKLNAEQMERAILNKFGNDKTKYACLHDLGFLSDDPVAQAGTPLASTSEQLSKVIAYGPTERDLIIMAHELIIDWPNKKQRELRKVSLVAYGKAGQGKAGMAMSRTVGIPVAIAAKMIVNGEVTDKGIVLPLKPHIYKPIIERLKQEGIQAQESSTFMSLP
;
A
#
# COMPACT_ATOMS: atom_id res chain seq x y z
N MET A 1 -25.46 6.53 9.69
CA MET A 1 -25.59 6.60 8.22
C MET A 1 -26.05 5.28 7.63
N GLU A 2 -25.48 4.13 8.04
CA GLU A 2 -25.88 2.80 7.58
C GLU A 2 -27.39 2.51 7.71
N SER A 3 -27.97 2.75 8.90
CA SER A 3 -29.41 2.60 9.12
C SER A 3 -30.25 3.45 8.15
N SER A 4 -29.82 4.67 7.86
CA SER A 4 -30.50 5.58 6.92
C SER A 4 -30.43 5.09 5.48
N ILE A 5 -29.29 4.55 5.04
CA ILE A 5 -29.11 3.94 3.70
C ILE A 5 -30.06 2.74 3.55
N GLN A 6 -30.10 1.88 4.57
CA GLN A 6 -30.98 0.72 4.59
C GLN A 6 -32.46 1.12 4.53
N GLN A 7 -32.87 2.09 5.36
CA GLN A 7 -34.26 2.58 5.41
C GLN A 7 -34.69 3.25 4.09
N ALA A 8 -33.77 3.94 3.41
CA ALA A 8 -34.04 4.56 2.12
C ALA A 8 -34.14 3.54 0.97
N GLY A 9 -33.83 2.26 1.19
CA GLY A 9 -33.86 1.23 0.15
C GLY A 9 -32.85 1.46 -0.98
N ILE A 10 -31.79 2.22 -0.70
CA ILE A 10 -30.72 2.53 -1.66
C ILE A 10 -29.55 1.55 -1.50
N THR A 11 -28.71 1.49 -2.54
CA THR A 11 -27.51 0.66 -2.57
C THR A 11 -26.29 1.57 -2.43
N ALA A 12 -25.49 1.39 -1.38
CA ALA A 12 -24.19 2.03 -1.21
C ALA A 12 -23.09 0.99 -1.41
N PHE A 13 -22.60 0.86 -2.64
CA PHE A 13 -21.56 -0.11 -2.97
C PHE A 13 -20.18 0.47 -2.65
N MET A 14 -19.53 -0.12 -1.65
CA MET A 14 -18.26 0.30 -1.09
C MET A 14 -17.13 -0.66 -1.46
N GLU A 15 -15.88 -0.24 -1.21
CA GLU A 15 -14.70 -1.10 -1.34
C GLU A 15 -14.53 -1.69 -2.75
N MET A 16 -14.75 -0.86 -3.79
CA MET A 16 -14.68 -1.24 -5.21
C MET A 16 -13.50 -0.62 -5.95
N GLY A 17 -12.29 -0.69 -5.40
CA GLY A 17 -11.06 -0.23 -6.05
C GLY A 17 -10.06 -1.35 -6.29
N LEU A 18 -8.80 -1.08 -5.94
CA LEU A 18 -7.71 -2.07 -5.95
C LEU A 18 -7.59 -2.79 -4.59
N ASP A 19 -7.38 -1.98 -3.54
CA ASP A 19 -7.14 -2.41 -2.17
C ASP A 19 -7.66 -1.29 -1.24
N PRO A 20 -8.93 -1.34 -0.79
CA PRO A 20 -9.87 -2.45 -0.95
C PRO A 20 -10.61 -2.49 -2.31
N GLY A 21 -10.81 -3.69 -2.86
CA GLY A 21 -11.56 -3.99 -4.07
C GLY A 21 -11.12 -5.30 -4.72
N ILE A 22 -10.25 -5.24 -5.73
CA ILE A 22 -9.74 -6.44 -6.43
C ILE A 22 -9.17 -7.49 -5.45
N ASP A 23 -8.53 -7.06 -4.37
CA ASP A 23 -8.04 -7.96 -3.31
C ASP A 23 -9.18 -8.79 -2.68
N HIS A 24 -10.35 -8.19 -2.42
CA HIS A 24 -11.53 -8.91 -1.94
C HIS A 24 -12.02 -9.90 -2.98
N LEU A 25 -12.12 -9.46 -4.25
CA LEU A 25 -12.64 -10.29 -5.34
C LEU A 25 -11.84 -11.59 -5.47
N LEU A 26 -10.51 -11.46 -5.58
CA LEU A 26 -9.60 -12.59 -5.74
C LEU A 26 -9.54 -13.47 -4.49
N THR A 27 -9.54 -12.85 -3.31
CA THR A 27 -9.56 -13.60 -2.05
C THR A 27 -10.84 -14.43 -1.91
N LYS A 28 -12.01 -13.82 -2.17
CA LYS A 28 -13.30 -14.50 -2.02
C LYS A 28 -13.56 -15.56 -3.07
N GLU A 29 -13.11 -15.35 -4.32
CA GLU A 29 -13.15 -16.38 -5.36
C GLU A 29 -12.36 -17.62 -4.93
N CYS A 30 -11.12 -17.42 -4.46
CA CYS A 30 -10.26 -18.51 -4.00
C CYS A 30 -10.84 -19.25 -2.78
N ILE A 31 -11.27 -18.51 -1.75
CA ILE A 31 -11.80 -19.12 -0.52
C ILE A 31 -13.08 -19.92 -0.82
N ASP A 32 -14.01 -19.37 -1.61
CA ASP A 32 -15.27 -20.06 -1.91
C ASP A 32 -15.03 -21.33 -2.73
N GLU A 33 -14.08 -21.32 -3.67
CA GLU A 33 -13.69 -22.52 -4.40
C GLU A 33 -13.13 -23.59 -3.47
N VAL A 34 -12.23 -23.20 -2.56
CA VAL A 34 -11.61 -24.10 -1.58
C VAL A 34 -12.67 -24.74 -0.69
N THR A 35 -13.57 -23.92 -0.13
CA THR A 35 -14.66 -24.39 0.74
C THR A 35 -15.61 -25.31 -0.02
N GLN A 36 -16.00 -24.99 -1.25
CA GLN A 36 -16.88 -25.84 -2.07
C GLN A 36 -16.27 -27.21 -2.36
N LYS A 37 -14.94 -27.30 -2.47
CA LYS A 37 -14.21 -28.56 -2.67
C LYS A 37 -13.88 -29.29 -1.35
N GLY A 38 -14.38 -28.81 -0.21
CA GLY A 38 -14.17 -29.40 1.11
C GLY A 38 -12.79 -29.13 1.71
N GLY A 39 -12.07 -28.13 1.22
CA GLY A 39 -10.82 -27.65 1.81
C GLY A 39 -11.07 -26.57 2.85
N ARG A 40 -10.02 -26.25 3.62
CA ARG A 40 -10.04 -25.19 4.63
C ARG A 40 -8.76 -24.37 4.53
N VAL A 41 -8.89 -23.05 4.40
CA VAL A 41 -7.74 -22.15 4.51
C VAL A 41 -7.29 -22.11 5.97
N VAL A 42 -5.99 -22.28 6.20
CA VAL A 42 -5.37 -22.25 7.55
C VAL A 42 -4.34 -21.14 7.72
N SER A 43 -3.84 -20.57 6.62
CA SER A 43 -3.01 -19.37 6.60
C SER A 43 -3.41 -18.51 5.41
N TYR A 44 -3.56 -17.21 5.63
CA TYR A 44 -3.86 -16.21 4.60
C TYR A 44 -2.91 -15.03 4.73
N ARG A 45 -2.18 -14.73 3.66
CA ARG A 45 -1.34 -13.54 3.53
C ARG A 45 -1.71 -12.81 2.25
N SER A 46 -1.96 -11.50 2.32
CA SER A 46 -2.28 -10.67 1.16
C SER A 46 -1.46 -9.39 1.16
N PHE A 47 -0.64 -9.20 0.14
CA PHE A 47 0.27 -8.08 0.02
C PHE A 47 0.07 -7.36 -1.31
N THR A 48 -0.14 -6.05 -1.28
CA THR A 48 -0.40 -5.22 -2.46
C THR A 48 0.57 -4.03 -2.51
N GLY A 49 1.05 -3.67 -3.70
CA GLY A 49 1.87 -2.50 -3.94
C GLY A 49 1.48 -1.79 -5.24
N GLY A 50 1.31 -0.47 -5.16
CA GLY A 50 1.33 0.41 -6.32
C GLY A 50 2.65 1.15 -6.36
N LEU A 51 3.49 0.81 -7.33
CA LEU A 51 4.91 1.18 -7.44
C LEU A 51 5.20 1.80 -8.81
N PRO A 52 6.32 2.51 -9.00
CA PRO A 52 6.83 2.74 -10.35
C PRO A 52 7.18 1.40 -11.00
N ALA A 53 7.14 1.32 -12.33
CA ALA A 53 7.78 0.19 -13.01
C ALA A 53 9.29 0.15 -12.66
N PRO A 54 9.94 -1.02 -12.67
CA PRO A 54 11.32 -1.17 -12.20
C PRO A 54 12.29 -0.15 -12.83
N GLU A 55 12.17 0.10 -14.12
CA GLU A 55 12.98 1.06 -14.88
C GLU A 55 12.78 2.52 -14.44
N ASN A 56 11.68 2.84 -13.77
CA ASN A 56 11.34 4.18 -13.26
C ASN A 56 11.51 4.31 -11.74
N SER A 57 12.12 3.30 -11.09
CA SER A 57 12.29 3.24 -9.63
C SER A 57 13.58 3.88 -9.10
N ASN A 58 14.41 4.49 -9.96
CA ASN A 58 15.71 5.03 -9.54
C ASN A 58 15.59 6.40 -8.84
N ASN A 59 15.14 6.38 -7.58
CA ASN A 59 15.19 7.51 -6.65
C ASN A 59 15.38 6.96 -5.22
N PRO A 60 15.74 7.78 -4.22
CA PRO A 60 16.05 7.28 -2.87
C PRO A 60 14.95 6.44 -2.23
N LEU A 61 13.67 6.79 -2.46
CA LEU A 61 12.53 6.04 -1.95
C LEU A 61 12.19 4.83 -2.83
N ARG A 62 12.71 4.76 -4.05
CA ARG A 62 12.27 3.80 -5.08
C ARG A 62 10.75 3.86 -5.28
N TYR A 63 10.19 5.06 -5.20
CA TYR A 63 8.75 5.28 -5.20
C TYR A 63 8.39 6.51 -6.03
N LYS A 64 7.17 6.51 -6.59
CA LYS A 64 6.56 7.66 -7.26
C LYS A 64 5.07 7.67 -6.99
N PHE A 65 4.47 8.84 -6.83
CA PHE A 65 3.06 8.95 -6.46
C PHE A 65 2.14 8.82 -7.68
N SER A 66 1.36 7.74 -7.71
CA SER A 66 0.24 7.54 -8.66
C SER A 66 -1.12 7.92 -8.07
N TRP A 67 -1.14 8.35 -6.81
CA TRP A 67 -2.30 8.77 -6.02
C TRP A 67 -1.86 9.85 -5.01
N SER A 68 -2.77 10.33 -4.15
CA SER A 68 -2.49 11.45 -3.24
C SER A 68 -1.19 11.26 -2.42
N PRO A 69 -0.18 12.16 -2.57
CA PRO A 69 1.08 12.07 -1.84
C PRO A 69 0.93 12.14 -0.32
N GLU A 70 0.03 12.98 0.17
CA GLU A 70 -0.24 13.10 1.61
C GLU A 70 -0.87 11.82 2.16
N ALA A 71 -1.88 11.29 1.47
CA ALA A 71 -2.50 10.03 1.88
C ALA A 71 -1.51 8.86 1.77
N ALA A 72 -0.58 8.87 0.82
CA ALA A 72 0.48 7.87 0.70
C ALA A 72 1.45 7.93 1.87
N MET A 73 1.96 9.12 2.19
CA MET A 73 2.92 9.29 3.29
C MET A 73 2.29 9.10 4.66
N SER A 74 1.00 9.42 4.83
CA SER A 74 0.30 9.19 6.09
C SER A 74 0.24 7.71 6.46
N THR A 75 0.24 6.79 5.47
CA THR A 75 0.19 5.35 5.76
C THR A 75 1.40 4.83 6.54
N VAL A 76 2.54 5.51 6.44
CA VAL A 76 3.77 5.18 7.16
C VAL A 76 3.58 5.31 8.68
N MET A 77 2.70 6.22 9.11
CA MET A 77 2.41 6.47 10.53
C MET A 77 1.31 5.56 11.09
N ASN A 78 0.68 4.72 10.26
CA ASN A 78 -0.37 3.81 10.74
C ASN A 78 0.21 2.74 11.67
N GLY A 79 -0.64 2.26 12.58
CA GLY A 79 -0.41 1.00 13.28
C GLY A 79 -0.85 -0.19 12.43
N ALA A 80 -0.57 -1.39 12.94
CA ALA A 80 -1.10 -2.61 12.36
C ALA A 80 -1.49 -3.63 13.42
N LYS A 81 -2.50 -4.44 13.13
CA LYS A 81 -2.95 -5.55 13.99
C LYS A 81 -3.24 -6.76 13.11
N TYR A 82 -2.66 -7.91 13.43
CA TYR A 82 -2.79 -9.10 12.59
C TYR A 82 -2.64 -10.39 13.39
N LEU A 83 -3.09 -11.50 12.82
CA LEU A 83 -2.94 -12.83 13.40
C LEU A 83 -1.74 -13.51 12.75
N GLU A 84 -0.80 -14.01 13.54
CA GLU A 84 0.33 -14.79 13.04
C GLU A 84 0.65 -15.94 13.99
N ASN A 85 0.66 -17.16 13.45
CA ASN A 85 0.95 -18.40 14.18
C ASN A 85 0.07 -18.60 15.45
N GLY A 86 -1.19 -18.16 15.38
CA GLY A 86 -2.16 -18.27 16.48
C GLY A 86 -2.13 -17.08 17.46
N GLU A 87 -1.21 -16.13 17.30
CA GLU A 87 -1.06 -14.99 18.19
C GLU A 87 -1.45 -13.68 17.50
N ILE A 88 -2.17 -12.81 18.23
CA ILE A 88 -2.46 -11.46 17.77
C ILE A 88 -1.25 -10.58 18.02
N LYS A 89 -0.70 -10.01 16.95
CA LYS A 89 0.37 -9.02 16.99
C LYS A 89 -0.20 -7.64 16.74
N GLU A 90 0.26 -6.65 17.51
CA GLU A 90 -0.16 -5.26 17.41
C GLU A 90 1.07 -4.35 17.36
N ILE A 91 1.06 -3.39 16.44
CA ILE A 91 2.10 -2.42 16.19
C ILE A 91 1.48 -1.03 16.37
N PRO A 92 2.04 -0.16 17.23
CA PRO A 92 1.50 1.17 17.47
C PRO A 92 1.61 2.09 16.24
N ALA A 93 0.72 3.09 16.20
CA ALA A 93 0.69 4.14 15.17
C ALA A 93 1.68 5.27 15.48
N ASP A 94 2.97 4.93 15.61
CA ASP A 94 4.05 5.85 15.98
C ASP A 94 5.24 5.82 15.00
N GLY A 95 5.07 5.18 13.84
CA GLY A 95 6.11 4.95 12.85
C GLY A 95 6.91 3.65 13.05
N SER A 96 6.67 2.89 14.13
CA SER A 96 7.30 1.58 14.35
C SER A 96 6.98 0.56 13.25
N LEU A 97 5.90 0.77 12.49
CA LEU A 97 5.52 -0.07 11.37
C LEU A 97 6.65 -0.30 10.36
N MET A 98 7.46 0.72 10.06
CA MET A 98 8.54 0.61 9.09
C MET A 98 9.67 -0.32 9.54
N LYS A 99 9.80 -0.58 10.85
CA LYS A 99 10.80 -1.51 11.40
C LYS A 99 10.38 -2.98 11.23
N MET A 100 9.12 -3.21 10.87
CA MET A 100 8.54 -4.55 10.72
C MET A 100 8.60 -5.04 9.27
N ALA A 101 9.21 -4.27 8.36
CA ALA A 101 9.37 -4.68 6.97
C ALA A 101 10.31 -5.88 6.86
N SER A 102 9.93 -6.84 6.02
CA SER A 102 10.73 -8.02 5.68
C SER A 102 10.91 -8.12 4.17
N ALA A 103 11.99 -8.74 3.72
CA ALA A 103 12.14 -9.09 2.30
C ALA A 103 10.98 -10.00 1.85
N MET A 104 10.48 -9.78 0.64
CA MET A 104 9.32 -10.49 0.09
C MET A 104 9.71 -11.22 -1.19
N ASP A 105 9.92 -12.53 -1.09
CA ASP A 105 10.25 -13.40 -2.23
C ASP A 105 8.99 -14.03 -2.85
N VAL A 106 8.06 -13.17 -3.26
CA VAL A 106 6.78 -13.57 -3.87
C VAL A 106 6.78 -13.42 -5.39
N PHE A 107 7.70 -12.63 -5.94
CA PHE A 107 7.83 -12.36 -7.38
C PHE A 107 9.30 -12.41 -7.80
N PRO A 108 9.75 -13.52 -8.42
CA PRO A 108 11.10 -13.61 -8.96
C PRO A 108 11.43 -12.44 -9.88
N GLY A 109 12.60 -11.84 -9.71
CA GLY A 109 13.05 -10.67 -10.47
C GLY A 109 12.67 -9.31 -9.88
N PHE A 110 11.87 -9.27 -8.80
CA PHE A 110 11.61 -8.04 -8.05
C PHE A 110 12.33 -8.04 -6.71
N ASN A 111 12.98 -6.93 -6.37
CA ASN A 111 13.53 -6.71 -5.03
C ASN A 111 12.48 -6.02 -4.16
N LEU A 112 11.63 -6.80 -3.49
CA LEU A 112 10.52 -6.28 -2.70
C LEU A 112 10.76 -6.41 -1.19
N GLU A 113 10.20 -5.46 -0.46
CA GLU A 113 9.98 -5.54 0.97
C GLU A 113 8.48 -5.38 1.26
N GLY A 114 8.02 -5.96 2.37
CA GLY A 114 6.63 -5.93 2.77
C GLY A 114 6.47 -5.70 4.26
N TYR A 115 5.48 -4.91 4.64
CA TYR A 115 5.10 -4.66 6.03
C TYR A 115 3.58 -4.81 6.18
N PRO A 116 3.07 -5.23 7.36
CA PRO A 116 1.64 -5.37 7.59
C PRO A 116 0.94 -4.01 7.47
N ASN A 117 -0.37 -3.97 7.18
CA ASN A 117 -1.12 -2.72 7.10
C ASN A 117 -2.46 -2.79 7.84
N ARG A 118 -2.76 -1.73 8.61
CA ARG A 118 -4.03 -1.56 9.34
C ARG A 118 -4.39 -2.82 10.16
N ASP A 119 -5.68 -3.05 10.37
CA ASP A 119 -6.18 -4.21 11.10
C ASP A 119 -6.59 -5.33 10.12
N SER A 120 -5.83 -6.43 10.14
CA SER A 120 -6.09 -7.65 9.40
C SER A 120 -7.05 -8.59 10.13
N THR A 121 -7.28 -8.41 11.43
CA THR A 121 -8.07 -9.36 12.25
C THR A 121 -9.55 -9.34 11.87
N ARG A 122 -10.08 -8.20 11.43
CA ARG A 122 -11.46 -8.09 10.89
C ARG A 122 -11.73 -8.99 9.68
N TYR A 123 -10.69 -9.38 8.94
CA TYR A 123 -10.84 -10.23 7.76
C TYR A 123 -11.08 -11.70 8.11
N ILE A 124 -10.86 -12.08 9.39
CA ILE A 124 -11.22 -13.42 9.88
C ILE A 124 -12.71 -13.65 9.67
N ASP A 125 -13.54 -12.73 10.14
CA ASP A 125 -15.00 -12.84 10.00
C ASP A 125 -15.45 -12.47 8.59
N LEU A 126 -14.88 -11.42 7.99
CA LEU A 126 -15.27 -10.93 6.67
C LEU A 126 -15.13 -11.99 5.57
N TYR A 127 -14.12 -12.86 5.69
CA TYR A 127 -13.81 -13.89 4.70
C TYR A 127 -14.15 -15.31 5.16
N GLY A 128 -14.66 -15.50 6.38
CA GLY A 128 -14.95 -16.84 6.91
C GLY A 128 -13.69 -17.69 7.17
N LEU A 129 -12.64 -17.05 7.70
CA LEU A 129 -11.33 -17.68 7.98
C LEU A 129 -11.24 -18.17 9.43
N GLN A 130 -12.34 -18.62 10.04
CA GLN A 130 -12.33 -19.15 11.39
C GLN A 130 -11.41 -20.38 11.48
N GLY A 131 -10.48 -20.37 12.44
CA GLY A 131 -9.49 -21.42 12.62
C GLY A 131 -8.22 -21.26 11.77
N CYS A 132 -8.10 -20.20 10.96
CA CYS A 132 -6.79 -19.79 10.44
C CYS A 132 -5.85 -19.45 11.60
N HIS A 133 -4.60 -19.89 11.52
CA HIS A 133 -3.55 -19.51 12.47
C HIS A 133 -2.81 -18.24 12.01
N THR A 134 -2.93 -17.84 10.75
CA THR A 134 -2.28 -16.63 10.22
C THR A 134 -3.24 -15.89 9.29
N VAL A 135 -3.46 -14.60 9.54
CA VAL A 135 -4.25 -13.68 8.70
C VAL A 135 -3.54 -12.33 8.70
N ILE A 136 -2.84 -12.05 7.60
CA ILE A 136 -2.02 -10.84 7.44
C ILE A 136 -2.37 -10.18 6.11
N ARG A 137 -2.71 -8.90 6.17
CA ARG A 137 -2.70 -7.99 5.02
C ARG A 137 -1.52 -7.04 5.15
N GLY A 138 -0.92 -6.68 4.03
CA GLY A 138 0.28 -5.88 4.01
C GLY A 138 0.48 -5.10 2.72
N THR A 139 1.50 -4.25 2.75
CA THR A 139 1.88 -3.37 1.66
C THR A 139 3.24 -3.77 1.11
N LEU A 140 3.38 -3.80 -0.21
CA LEU A 140 4.66 -4.02 -0.91
C LEU A 140 5.31 -2.69 -1.28
N ARG A 141 6.62 -2.64 -1.14
CA ARG A 141 7.52 -1.59 -1.63
C ARG A 141 8.77 -2.22 -2.23
N TYR A 142 9.54 -1.44 -2.98
CA TYR A 142 10.88 -1.87 -3.37
C TYR A 142 11.82 -1.84 -2.17
N GLY A 143 12.75 -2.79 -2.12
CA GLY A 143 13.74 -2.92 -1.05
C GLY A 143 14.52 -1.61 -0.84
N GLY A 144 14.59 -1.17 0.41
CA GLY A 144 15.25 0.08 0.83
C GLY A 144 14.29 1.26 1.03
N TYR A 145 13.00 1.14 0.67
CA TYR A 145 12.00 2.18 0.91
C TYR A 145 11.87 2.51 2.40
N THR A 146 11.63 1.52 3.25
CA THR A 146 11.45 1.68 4.69
C THR A 146 12.69 2.26 5.37
N ASN A 147 13.89 1.86 4.94
CA ASN A 147 15.13 2.44 5.43
C ASN A 147 15.26 3.92 5.08
N ALA A 148 14.95 4.29 3.82
CA ALA A 148 14.97 5.68 3.40
C ALA A 148 13.90 6.52 4.12
N VAL A 149 12.68 6.01 4.25
CA VAL A 149 11.58 6.66 4.99
C VAL A 149 11.90 6.83 6.47
N SER A 150 12.70 5.93 7.06
CA SER A 150 13.04 6.00 8.48
C SER A 150 13.76 7.29 8.87
N VAL A 151 14.48 7.95 7.94
CA VAL A 151 15.12 9.25 8.22
C VAL A 151 14.08 10.36 8.38
N LEU A 152 13.04 10.35 7.55
CA LEU A 152 11.94 11.32 7.60
C LEU A 152 11.13 11.14 8.89
N LEU A 153 10.94 9.90 9.33
CA LEU A 153 10.32 9.58 10.62
C LEU A 153 11.14 10.09 11.80
N GLN A 154 12.45 9.82 11.82
CA GLN A 154 13.34 10.26 12.91
C GLN A 154 13.42 11.79 13.01
N LEU A 155 13.26 12.50 11.90
CA LEU A 155 13.20 13.96 11.85
C LEU A 155 11.82 14.55 12.17
N GLY A 156 10.81 13.71 12.41
CA GLY A 156 9.43 14.16 12.64
C GLY A 156 8.76 14.76 11.41
N LEU A 157 9.26 14.50 10.20
CA LEU A 157 8.72 15.10 8.97
C LEU A 157 7.40 14.49 8.50
N LEU A 158 6.96 13.38 9.09
CA LEU A 158 5.77 12.65 8.65
C LEU A 158 4.60 12.69 9.65
N HIS A 159 4.69 13.49 10.72
CA HIS A 159 3.58 13.61 11.65
C HIS A 159 2.59 14.70 11.24
N SER A 160 1.33 14.50 11.61
CA SER A 160 0.22 15.43 11.36
C SER A 160 0.00 16.45 12.47
N LYS A 161 0.87 16.49 13.51
CA LYS A 161 0.79 17.53 14.53
C LYS A 161 1.17 18.89 13.93
N PRO A 162 0.35 19.95 14.11
CA PRO A 162 0.68 21.27 13.62
C PRO A 162 2.00 21.80 14.19
N GLU A 163 2.80 22.46 13.35
CA GLU A 163 4.00 23.18 13.77
C GLU A 163 3.86 24.66 13.43
N GLN A 164 4.20 25.55 14.37
CA GLN A 164 4.04 26.99 14.21
C GLN A 164 4.81 27.52 12.98
N ILE A 165 6.03 27.01 12.76
CA ILE A 165 6.91 27.44 11.66
C ILE A 165 6.37 27.06 10.27
N LEU A 166 5.40 26.15 10.20
CA LEU A 166 4.77 25.68 8.98
C LEU A 166 3.35 26.24 8.78
N GLN A 167 2.85 27.09 9.68
CA GLN A 167 1.53 27.71 9.52
C GLN A 167 1.53 28.76 8.39
N PRO A 168 0.42 28.90 7.66
CA PRO A 168 0.25 30.01 6.72
C PRO A 168 0.51 31.36 7.41
N GLY A 169 1.40 32.17 6.84
CA GLY A 169 1.74 33.51 7.35
C GLY A 169 2.89 33.54 8.37
N SER A 170 3.47 32.40 8.71
CA SER A 170 4.73 32.36 9.48
C SER A 170 5.92 32.90 8.65
N PRO A 171 7.07 33.21 9.28
CA PRO A 171 8.28 33.52 8.52
C PRO A 171 8.67 32.37 7.59
N HIS A 172 9.07 32.68 6.36
CA HIS A 172 9.56 31.68 5.43
C HIS A 172 10.90 31.11 5.91
N ILE A 173 11.03 29.79 5.81
CA ILE A 173 12.27 29.05 6.03
C ILE A 173 12.55 28.15 4.83
N THR A 174 13.82 27.82 4.61
CA THR A 174 14.21 26.84 3.60
C THR A 174 14.23 25.42 4.15
N TRP A 175 14.21 24.42 3.26
CA TRP A 175 14.36 23.02 3.66
C TRP A 175 15.66 22.77 4.43
N ARG A 176 16.77 23.34 3.96
CA ARG A 176 18.07 23.28 4.67
C ARG A 176 17.96 23.81 6.09
N GLN A 177 17.33 24.98 6.29
CA GLN A 177 17.14 25.56 7.62
C GLN A 177 16.30 24.65 8.52
N LEU A 178 15.21 24.09 8.00
CA LEU A 178 14.37 23.14 8.75
C LEU A 178 15.16 21.90 9.17
N ILE A 179 15.94 21.30 8.27
CA ILE A 179 16.76 20.12 8.58
C ILE A 179 17.86 20.45 9.57
N CYS A 180 18.56 21.58 9.40
CA CYS A 180 19.56 22.06 10.36
C CYS A 180 18.94 22.22 11.76
N GLN A 181 17.75 22.81 11.86
CA GLN A 181 17.03 22.95 13.13
C GLN A 181 16.69 21.58 13.75
N LYS A 182 16.07 20.67 12.98
CA LYS A 182 15.69 19.32 13.45
C LYS A 182 16.90 18.49 13.90
N LEU A 183 18.06 18.68 13.27
CA LEU A 183 19.29 17.96 13.60
C LEU A 183 20.21 18.71 14.58
N SER A 184 19.91 19.96 14.93
CA SER A 184 20.81 20.85 15.69
C SER A 184 22.18 21.00 15.01
N LEU A 185 22.18 21.32 13.71
CA LEU A 185 23.37 21.59 12.90
C LEU A 185 23.48 23.08 12.57
N ASP A 186 24.70 23.55 12.34
CA ASP A 186 24.94 24.92 11.87
C ASP A 186 24.61 25.03 10.37
N GLU A 187 23.80 26.03 10.02
CA GLU A 187 23.42 26.33 8.63
C GLU A 187 24.63 26.77 7.79
N LYS A 188 25.70 27.26 8.41
CA LYS A 188 26.92 27.74 7.74
C LYS A 188 27.84 26.61 7.26
N LEU A 189 27.57 25.36 7.65
CA LEU A 189 28.37 24.21 7.20
C LEU A 189 28.32 24.13 5.67
N ASN A 190 29.48 23.91 5.05
CA ASN A 190 29.54 23.63 3.62
C ASN A 190 28.96 22.23 3.31
N ALA A 191 28.82 21.90 2.02
CA ALA A 191 28.19 20.64 1.59
C ALA A 191 28.87 19.39 2.18
N GLU A 192 30.21 19.32 2.16
CA GLU A 192 30.96 18.17 2.69
C GLU A 192 30.81 18.03 4.22
N GLN A 193 30.86 19.16 4.93
CA GLN A 193 30.65 19.19 6.38
C GLN A 193 29.22 18.78 6.74
N MET A 194 28.23 19.24 5.98
CA MET A 194 26.82 18.89 6.15
C MET A 194 26.61 17.39 5.92
N GLU A 195 27.13 16.84 4.83
CA GLU A 195 27.09 15.41 4.54
C GLU A 195 27.68 14.58 5.67
N ARG A 196 28.91 14.92 6.11
CA ARG A 196 29.57 14.21 7.21
C ARG A 196 28.77 14.27 8.50
N ALA A 197 28.21 15.44 8.83
CA ALA A 197 27.41 15.61 10.04
C ALA A 197 26.12 14.78 10.01
N ILE A 198 25.43 14.74 8.86
CA ILE A 198 24.22 13.93 8.66
C ILE A 198 24.55 12.44 8.70
N LEU A 199 25.58 11.99 7.98
CA LEU A 199 26.04 10.60 8.00
C LEU A 199 26.36 10.14 9.42
N ASN A 200 27.09 10.93 10.20
CA ASN A 200 27.40 10.62 11.58
C ASN A 200 26.14 10.44 12.45
N LYS A 201 25.09 11.25 12.24
CA LYS A 201 23.82 11.12 12.98
C LYS A 201 23.03 9.86 12.60
N PHE A 202 23.20 9.36 11.39
CA PHE A 202 22.44 8.22 10.86
C PHE A 202 23.30 6.96 10.65
N GLY A 203 24.38 6.81 11.42
CA GLY A 203 25.18 5.57 11.44
C GLY A 203 25.98 5.33 10.16
N ASN A 204 26.42 6.39 9.48
CA ASN A 204 27.11 6.37 8.19
C ASN A 204 26.31 5.73 7.04
N ASP A 205 24.99 5.72 7.15
CA ASP A 205 24.11 5.20 6.12
C ASP A 205 23.93 6.22 4.98
N LYS A 206 24.62 5.97 3.87
CA LYS A 206 24.57 6.79 2.65
C LYS A 206 23.17 6.86 2.04
N THR A 207 22.32 5.85 2.23
CA THR A 207 20.97 5.85 1.67
C THR A 207 20.05 6.84 2.40
N LYS A 208 20.27 7.05 3.71
CA LYS A 208 19.56 8.07 4.49
C LYS A 208 20.02 9.47 4.14
N TYR A 209 21.32 9.66 3.91
CA TYR A 209 21.82 10.93 3.38
C TYR A 209 21.24 11.22 1.99
N ALA A 210 21.29 10.26 1.06
CA ALA A 210 20.71 10.40 -0.28
C ALA A 210 19.20 10.70 -0.23
N CYS A 211 18.46 10.12 0.72
CA CYS A 211 17.06 10.47 0.97
C CYS A 211 16.87 11.95 1.29
N LEU A 212 17.72 12.56 2.12
CA LEU A 212 17.64 14.00 2.42
C LEU A 212 18.13 14.87 1.28
N HIS A 213 19.28 14.51 0.70
CA HIS A 213 19.93 15.29 -0.35
C HIS A 213 19.13 15.28 -1.66
N ASP A 214 18.88 14.09 -2.23
CA ASP A 214 18.32 13.96 -3.58
C ASP A 214 16.82 14.25 -3.63
N LEU A 215 16.12 14.19 -2.50
CA LEU A 215 14.71 14.63 -2.40
C LEU A 215 14.57 16.14 -2.12
N GLY A 216 15.68 16.87 -2.05
CA GLY A 216 15.70 18.32 -1.93
C GLY A 216 15.51 18.86 -0.50
N PHE A 217 15.58 18.00 0.53
CA PHE A 217 15.45 18.45 1.92
C PHE A 217 16.66 19.24 2.43
N LEU A 218 17.76 19.29 1.68
CA LEU A 218 18.94 20.12 1.99
C LEU A 218 19.05 21.35 1.08
N SER A 219 18.01 21.65 0.30
CA SER A 219 17.98 22.79 -0.61
C SER A 219 17.66 24.11 0.10
N ASP A 220 17.95 25.22 -0.56
CA ASP A 220 17.52 26.56 -0.15
C ASP A 220 16.10 26.90 -0.67
N ASP A 221 15.37 25.91 -1.20
CA ASP A 221 13.96 26.10 -1.60
C ASP A 221 13.08 26.31 -0.36
N PRO A 222 12.06 27.18 -0.45
CA PRO A 222 11.17 27.46 0.67
C PRO A 222 10.34 26.22 1.04
N VAL A 223 10.19 25.98 2.34
CA VAL A 223 9.26 24.96 2.86
C VAL A 223 7.84 25.46 2.69
N ALA A 224 6.97 24.62 2.14
CA ALA A 224 5.55 24.92 2.05
C ALA A 224 4.92 25.13 3.43
N GLN A 225 4.13 26.18 3.59
CA GLN A 225 3.40 26.48 4.83
C GLN A 225 2.04 25.76 4.86
N ALA A 226 2.09 24.43 4.88
CA ALA A 226 0.90 23.57 4.82
C ALA A 226 0.37 23.16 6.21
N GLY A 227 0.81 23.84 7.27
CA GLY A 227 0.35 23.67 8.65
C GLY A 227 0.95 22.48 9.41
N THR A 228 1.31 21.38 8.74
CA THR A 228 1.88 20.18 9.38
C THR A 228 3.12 19.69 8.61
N PRO A 229 4.09 19.03 9.29
CA PRO A 229 5.24 18.46 8.59
C PRO A 229 4.84 17.46 7.51
N LEU A 230 3.86 16.58 7.80
CA LEU A 230 3.35 15.63 6.82
C LEU A 230 2.90 16.33 5.53
N ALA A 231 2.07 17.37 5.63
CA ALA A 231 1.56 18.08 4.46
C ALA A 231 2.68 18.81 3.70
N SER A 232 3.57 19.51 4.41
CA SER A 232 4.71 20.22 3.80
C SER A 232 5.69 19.27 3.11
N THR A 233 6.00 18.14 3.74
CA THR A 233 6.87 17.10 3.18
C THR A 233 6.22 16.41 1.99
N SER A 234 4.92 16.13 2.05
CA SER A 234 4.18 15.55 0.92
C SER A 234 4.15 16.49 -0.29
N GLU A 235 4.05 17.81 -0.06
CA GLU A 235 4.17 18.78 -1.16
C GLU A 235 5.56 18.73 -1.80
N GLN A 236 6.63 18.71 -1.01
CA GLN A 236 8.00 18.59 -1.54
C GLN A 236 8.19 17.30 -2.35
N LEU A 237 7.80 16.16 -1.78
CA LEU A 237 7.95 14.88 -2.47
C LEU A 237 7.10 14.83 -3.75
N SER A 238 5.93 15.46 -3.77
CA SER A 238 5.08 15.52 -4.97
C SER A 238 5.74 16.22 -6.15
N LYS A 239 6.67 17.15 -5.89
CA LYS A 239 7.44 17.87 -6.92
C LYS A 239 8.60 17.02 -7.43
N VAL A 240 9.28 16.30 -6.54
CA VAL A 240 10.56 15.64 -6.85
C VAL A 240 10.40 14.21 -7.38
N ILE A 241 9.40 13.46 -6.90
CA ILE A 241 9.18 12.05 -7.29
C ILE A 241 7.85 11.82 -8.02
N ALA A 242 7.43 12.82 -8.82
CA ALA A 242 6.32 12.66 -9.75
C ALA A 242 6.68 11.75 -10.93
N TYR A 243 5.65 11.17 -11.55
CA TYR A 243 5.81 10.48 -12.83
C TYR A 243 6.01 11.49 -13.96
N GLY A 244 7.00 11.22 -14.81
CA GLY A 244 7.18 11.87 -16.09
C GLY A 244 6.14 11.41 -17.13
N PRO A 245 6.06 12.10 -18.29
CA PRO A 245 5.01 11.89 -19.29
C PRO A 245 5.03 10.50 -19.96
N THR A 246 6.20 9.85 -20.00
CA THR A 246 6.41 8.55 -20.65
C THR A 246 6.66 7.42 -19.65
N GLU A 247 6.69 7.73 -18.36
CA GLU A 247 6.91 6.74 -17.32
C GLU A 247 5.62 5.97 -17.02
N ARG A 248 5.77 4.76 -16.48
CA ARG A 248 4.65 3.90 -16.14
C ARG A 248 4.79 3.39 -14.71
N ASP A 249 3.64 3.17 -14.10
CA ASP A 249 3.52 2.52 -12.79
C ASP A 249 3.29 1.01 -12.96
N LEU A 250 3.23 0.34 -11.82
CA LEU A 250 3.07 -1.08 -11.65
C LEU A 250 2.15 -1.32 -10.46
N ILE A 251 1.12 -2.14 -10.66
CA ILE A 251 0.40 -2.79 -9.59
C ILE A 251 0.92 -4.21 -9.45
N ILE A 252 1.27 -4.58 -8.22
CA ILE A 252 1.71 -5.91 -7.85
C ILE A 252 0.93 -6.37 -6.62
N MET A 253 0.29 -7.53 -6.69
CA MET A 253 -0.51 -8.07 -5.60
C MET A 253 -0.27 -9.57 -5.52
N ALA A 254 -0.02 -10.08 -4.32
CA ALA A 254 0.11 -11.50 -4.04
C ALA A 254 -0.78 -11.89 -2.87
N HIS A 255 -1.57 -12.94 -3.07
CA HIS A 255 -2.24 -13.68 -2.02
C HIS A 255 -1.56 -15.04 -1.91
N GLU A 256 -1.15 -15.41 -0.70
CA GLU A 256 -0.64 -16.74 -0.38
C GLU A 256 -1.59 -17.39 0.63
N LEU A 257 -2.17 -18.52 0.23
CA LEU A 257 -3.08 -19.30 1.04
C LEU A 257 -2.47 -20.68 1.30
N ILE A 258 -2.40 -21.09 2.57
CA ILE A 258 -2.16 -22.49 2.91
C ILE A 258 -3.52 -23.12 3.14
N ILE A 259 -3.81 -24.17 2.37
CA ILE A 259 -5.08 -24.88 2.37
C ILE A 259 -4.84 -26.30 2.89
N ASP A 260 -5.59 -26.68 3.92
CA ASP A 260 -5.75 -28.07 4.33
C ASP A 260 -6.82 -28.72 3.46
N TRP A 261 -6.52 -29.89 2.91
CA TRP A 261 -7.49 -30.76 2.21
C TRP A 261 -7.71 -32.05 3.02
N PRO A 262 -8.62 -32.06 4.02
CA PRO A 262 -8.79 -33.20 4.92
C PRO A 262 -9.06 -34.51 4.19
N ASN A 263 -9.92 -34.47 3.17
CA ASN A 263 -10.30 -35.64 2.38
C ASN A 263 -9.13 -36.26 1.60
N LYS A 264 -8.09 -35.47 1.32
CA LYS A 264 -6.92 -35.88 0.53
C LYS A 264 -5.65 -36.05 1.38
N LYS A 265 -5.71 -35.74 2.69
CA LYS A 265 -4.55 -35.73 3.60
C LYS A 265 -3.34 -34.98 3.03
N GLN A 266 -3.59 -33.83 2.41
CA GLN A 266 -2.55 -33.02 1.77
C GLN A 266 -2.73 -31.55 2.17
N ARG A 267 -1.64 -30.79 2.07
CA ARG A 267 -1.66 -29.33 2.10
C ARG A 267 -1.38 -28.77 0.73
N GLU A 268 -1.93 -27.60 0.45
CA GLU A 268 -1.66 -26.84 -0.76
C GLU A 268 -1.21 -25.43 -0.37
N LEU A 269 -0.09 -24.99 -0.94
CA LEU A 269 0.24 -23.57 -1.01
C LEU A 269 -0.31 -23.05 -2.33
N ARG A 270 -1.36 -22.24 -2.26
CA ARG A 270 -1.94 -21.57 -3.42
C ARG A 270 -1.51 -20.11 -3.42
N LYS A 271 -0.96 -19.67 -4.56
CA LYS A 271 -0.60 -18.27 -4.78
C LYS A 271 -1.49 -17.69 -5.86
N VAL A 272 -2.19 -16.60 -5.55
CA VAL A 272 -2.94 -15.79 -6.52
C VAL A 272 -2.22 -14.47 -6.67
N SER A 273 -1.79 -14.14 -7.88
CA SER A 273 -0.99 -12.95 -8.13
C SER A 273 -1.51 -12.10 -9.27
N LEU A 274 -1.47 -10.78 -9.11
CA LEU A 274 -1.83 -9.82 -10.14
C LEU A 274 -0.64 -8.89 -10.36
N VAL A 275 -0.21 -8.80 -11.62
CA VAL A 275 0.82 -7.86 -12.09
C VAL A 275 0.23 -7.07 -13.24
N ALA A 276 0.09 -5.76 -13.06
CA ALA A 276 -0.45 -4.87 -14.09
C ALA A 276 0.46 -3.67 -14.27
N TYR A 277 0.94 -3.46 -15.50
CA TYR A 277 1.75 -2.29 -15.86
C TYR A 277 0.87 -1.17 -16.42
N GLY A 278 1.27 0.07 -16.11
CA GLY A 278 0.74 1.26 -16.75
C GLY A 278 1.10 1.27 -18.24
N LYS A 279 0.24 1.91 -19.04
CA LYS A 279 0.45 2.13 -20.46
C LYS A 279 1.20 3.45 -20.65
N ALA A 280 2.48 3.37 -21.04
CA ALA A 280 3.32 4.54 -21.28
C ALA A 280 2.68 5.49 -22.31
N GLY A 281 2.82 6.80 -22.10
CA GLY A 281 2.30 7.83 -23.01
C GLY A 281 0.78 8.02 -23.01
N GLN A 282 0.03 7.33 -22.15
CA GLN A 282 -1.43 7.49 -22.02
C GLN A 282 -1.84 8.36 -20.82
N GLY A 283 -0.89 9.11 -20.25
CA GLY A 283 -1.11 9.98 -19.09
C GLY A 283 -1.65 9.23 -17.88
N LYS A 284 -2.35 9.95 -16.99
CA LYS A 284 -2.88 9.39 -15.75
C LYS A 284 -3.91 8.26 -15.99
N ALA A 285 -4.68 8.31 -17.07
CA ALA A 285 -5.66 7.27 -17.40
C ALA A 285 -5.00 5.94 -17.81
N GLY A 286 -3.79 5.99 -18.35
CA GLY A 286 -2.99 4.82 -18.70
C GLY A 286 -2.37 4.09 -17.52
N MET A 287 -2.26 4.75 -16.36
CA MET A 287 -1.62 4.18 -15.18
C MET A 287 -2.37 2.94 -14.67
N ALA A 288 -1.62 1.93 -14.25
CA ALA A 288 -2.16 0.71 -13.67
C ALA A 288 -3.01 1.03 -12.44
N MET A 289 -2.55 1.92 -11.55
CA MET A 289 -3.32 2.38 -10.39
C MET A 289 -4.68 2.97 -10.79
N SER A 290 -4.71 3.89 -11.76
CA SER A 290 -5.97 4.49 -12.23
C SER A 290 -6.92 3.44 -12.81
N ARG A 291 -6.38 2.48 -13.56
CA ARG A 291 -7.17 1.41 -14.18
C ARG A 291 -7.72 0.44 -13.13
N THR A 292 -6.88 -0.05 -12.23
CA THR A 292 -7.27 -1.03 -11.20
C THR A 292 -8.10 -0.44 -10.07
N VAL A 293 -8.17 0.89 -9.95
CA VAL A 293 -9.13 1.57 -9.07
C VAL A 293 -10.41 1.96 -9.83
N GLY A 294 -10.27 2.63 -10.97
CA GLY A 294 -11.41 3.23 -11.69
C GLY A 294 -12.28 2.22 -12.43
N ILE A 295 -11.69 1.18 -13.04
CA ILE A 295 -12.46 0.18 -13.82
C ILE A 295 -13.38 -0.65 -12.91
N PRO A 296 -12.94 -1.17 -11.75
CA PRO A 296 -13.87 -1.85 -10.83
C PRO A 296 -15.04 -0.96 -10.39
N VAL A 297 -14.79 0.33 -10.10
CA VAL A 297 -15.86 1.30 -9.79
C VAL A 297 -16.83 1.45 -10.97
N ALA A 298 -16.32 1.60 -12.19
CA ALA A 298 -17.15 1.73 -13.39
C ALA A 298 -18.02 0.49 -13.66
N ILE A 299 -17.44 -0.71 -13.46
CA ILE A 299 -18.17 -1.98 -13.56
C ILE A 299 -19.28 -2.03 -12.51
N ALA A 300 -18.98 -1.73 -11.24
CA ALA A 300 -19.96 -1.73 -10.17
C ALA A 300 -21.12 -0.74 -10.43
N ALA A 301 -20.79 0.48 -10.87
CA ALA A 301 -21.80 1.47 -11.23
C ALA A 301 -22.73 0.98 -12.35
N LYS A 302 -22.17 0.37 -13.40
CA LYS A 302 -22.95 -0.21 -14.50
C LYS A 302 -23.84 -1.36 -14.02
N MET A 303 -23.35 -2.21 -13.12
CA MET A 303 -24.13 -3.30 -12.53
C MET A 303 -25.32 -2.80 -11.73
N ILE A 304 -25.17 -1.71 -10.97
CA ILE A 304 -26.27 -1.08 -10.23
C ILE A 304 -27.33 -0.53 -11.21
N VAL A 305 -26.89 0.22 -12.23
CA VAL A 305 -27.80 0.82 -13.22
C VAL A 305 -28.57 -0.25 -14.00
N ASN A 306 -27.91 -1.37 -14.32
CA ASN A 306 -28.51 -2.49 -15.03
C ASN A 306 -29.41 -3.38 -14.15
N GLY A 307 -29.49 -3.12 -12.83
CA GLY A 307 -30.24 -3.96 -11.89
C GLY A 307 -29.60 -5.33 -11.61
N GLU A 308 -28.31 -5.51 -11.92
CA GLU A 308 -27.55 -6.73 -11.64
C GLU A 308 -27.17 -6.84 -10.15
N VAL A 309 -26.99 -5.69 -9.47
CA VAL A 309 -26.84 -5.61 -8.01
C VAL A 309 -28.18 -5.17 -7.42
N THR A 310 -28.88 -6.10 -6.79
CA THR A 310 -30.20 -5.86 -6.18
C THR A 310 -30.12 -5.64 -4.67
N ASP A 311 -29.01 -6.01 -4.05
CA ASP A 311 -28.74 -5.81 -2.62
C ASP A 311 -28.91 -4.34 -2.21
N LYS A 312 -29.59 -4.12 -1.08
CA LYS A 312 -29.81 -2.80 -0.48
C LYS A 312 -28.95 -2.63 0.77
N GLY A 313 -28.70 -1.38 1.16
CA GLY A 313 -27.81 -1.05 2.26
C GLY A 313 -26.36 -0.87 1.81
N ILE A 314 -25.43 -1.09 2.73
CA ILE A 314 -24.00 -1.11 2.44
C ILE A 314 -23.67 -2.45 1.77
N VAL A 315 -23.14 -2.38 0.56
CA VAL A 315 -22.78 -3.57 -0.23
C VAL A 315 -21.26 -3.61 -0.38
N LEU A 316 -20.69 -4.78 -0.11
CA LEU A 316 -19.27 -5.10 -0.31
C LEU A 316 -19.13 -6.20 -1.36
N PRO A 317 -17.99 -6.28 -2.07
CA PRO A 317 -17.82 -7.23 -3.17
C PRO A 317 -17.43 -8.64 -2.69
N LEU A 318 -18.19 -9.18 -1.73
CA LEU A 318 -17.88 -10.45 -1.06
C LEU A 318 -18.77 -11.61 -1.48
N LYS A 319 -19.94 -11.33 -2.06
CA LYS A 319 -20.91 -12.35 -2.46
C LYS A 319 -20.63 -12.87 -3.88
N PRO A 320 -20.80 -14.18 -4.15
CA PRO A 320 -20.51 -14.76 -5.47
C PRO A 320 -21.23 -14.12 -6.65
N HIS A 321 -22.50 -13.70 -6.49
CA HIS A 321 -23.25 -13.03 -7.56
C HIS A 321 -22.72 -11.62 -7.85
N ILE A 322 -21.93 -11.04 -6.95
CA ILE A 322 -21.27 -9.74 -7.12
C ILE A 322 -19.87 -9.92 -7.68
N TYR A 323 -19.00 -10.68 -7.01
CA TYR A 323 -17.59 -10.71 -7.40
C TYR A 323 -17.34 -11.47 -8.71
N LYS A 324 -18.09 -12.55 -9.01
CA LYS A 324 -17.83 -13.36 -10.20
C LYS A 324 -18.03 -12.58 -11.52
N PRO A 325 -19.14 -11.84 -11.72
CA PRO A 325 -19.29 -11.01 -12.91
C PRO A 325 -18.24 -9.90 -13.01
N ILE A 326 -17.81 -9.34 -11.87
CA ILE A 326 -16.80 -8.27 -11.85
C ILE A 326 -15.44 -8.81 -12.29
N ILE A 327 -15.01 -9.95 -11.75
CA ILE A 327 -13.75 -10.62 -12.13
C ILE A 327 -13.74 -10.89 -13.64
N GLU A 328 -14.84 -11.39 -14.20
CA GLU A 328 -14.92 -11.68 -15.63
C GLU A 328 -14.82 -10.43 -16.51
N ARG A 329 -15.45 -9.33 -16.09
CA ARG A 329 -15.34 -8.04 -16.80
C ARG A 329 -13.96 -7.42 -16.65
N LEU A 330 -13.29 -7.58 -15.50
CA LEU A 330 -11.91 -7.12 -15.32
C LEU A 330 -10.93 -7.85 -16.24
N LYS A 331 -11.13 -9.15 -16.49
CA LYS A 331 -10.32 -9.91 -17.46
C LYS A 331 -10.44 -9.34 -18.88
N GLN A 332 -11.64 -8.92 -19.29
CA GLN A 332 -11.87 -8.28 -20.59
C GLN A 332 -11.11 -6.95 -20.74
N GLU A 333 -10.85 -6.27 -19.62
CA GLU A 333 -10.06 -5.04 -19.54
C GLU A 333 -8.54 -5.29 -19.37
N GLY A 334 -8.12 -6.56 -19.44
CA GLY A 334 -6.73 -6.99 -19.28
C GLY A 334 -6.23 -6.90 -17.83
N ILE A 335 -7.13 -6.93 -16.84
CA ILE A 335 -6.80 -7.00 -15.41
C ILE A 335 -7.14 -8.41 -14.95
N GLN A 336 -6.14 -9.28 -14.92
CA GLN A 336 -6.32 -10.69 -14.61
C GLN A 336 -5.22 -11.18 -13.67
N ALA A 337 -5.64 -11.91 -12.63
CA ALA A 337 -4.72 -12.62 -11.76
C ALA A 337 -4.32 -13.99 -12.35
N GLN A 338 -3.13 -14.44 -11.97
CA GLN A 338 -2.61 -15.78 -12.24
C GLN A 338 -2.62 -16.58 -10.93
N GLU A 339 -2.93 -17.87 -11.04
CA GLU A 339 -2.90 -18.79 -9.91
C GLU A 339 -1.82 -19.84 -10.10
N SER A 340 -1.17 -20.23 -9.01
CA SER A 340 -0.27 -21.38 -8.96
C SER A 340 -0.46 -22.15 -7.66
N SER A 341 -0.32 -23.47 -7.73
CA SER A 341 -0.50 -24.37 -6.58
C SER A 341 0.70 -25.29 -6.42
N THR A 342 1.17 -25.41 -5.18
CA THR A 342 2.18 -26.41 -4.80
C THR A 342 1.59 -27.31 -3.72
N PHE A 343 1.52 -28.61 -4.00
CA PHE A 343 1.00 -29.60 -3.05
C PHE A 343 2.12 -30.17 -2.20
N MET A 344 1.85 -30.25 -0.89
CA MET A 344 2.75 -30.79 0.12
C MET A 344 2.07 -31.98 0.76
N SER A 345 2.76 -33.12 0.78
CA SER A 345 2.31 -34.29 1.53
C SER A 345 2.37 -33.98 3.02
N LEU A 346 1.30 -34.30 3.75
CA LEU A 346 1.36 -34.33 5.20
C LEU A 346 2.18 -35.58 5.63
N PRO A 347 3.04 -35.45 6.65
CA PRO A 347 3.78 -36.60 7.19
C PRO A 347 2.88 -37.71 7.72
#